data_AF-Q7YWR4-F1
#
_entry.id   AF-Q7YWR4-F1
#
_cell.length_a   1.000
_cell.length_b   1.000
_cell.length_c   1.000
_cell.angle_alpha   90.00
_cell.angle_beta   90.00
_cell.angle_gamma   90.00
#
_symmetry.space_group_name_H-M   'P 1'
#
loop_
_entity.id
_entity.type
_entity.pdbx_description
1 polymer ?
#
loop_
_entity_poly.entity_id
_entity_poly.type
_entity_poly.pdbx_seq_one_letter_code
_entity_poly.pdbx_strand_id
1 'polypeptide(L)'
;MKFFILAFLVLCSQIDAADECKDTSDKCSGWAKNGFCTNCFYTCEQREQYCAKTCEYCAGQKTCENCTVTTTTPPPSAVTIKCEDYGDFCHAWAKNGFCNNDWYKCSDRIKYCPKTCGYCSPGSCKDGNAANQFLSLDDL
;
A
#
# COMPACT_ATOMS: atom_id res chain seq x y z
N MET A 1 -23.43 74.99 -2.13
CA MET A 1 -24.15 73.77 -2.57
C MET A 1 -23.13 72.65 -2.74
N LYS A 2 -23.45 71.44 -2.25
CA LYS A 2 -22.55 70.30 -2.06
C LYS A 2 -21.75 69.96 -3.33
N PHE A 3 -20.43 70.13 -3.30
CA PHE A 3 -19.49 69.54 -4.24
C PHE A 3 -19.12 68.14 -3.74
N PHE A 4 -19.84 67.11 -4.17
CA PHE A 4 -19.35 65.73 -4.09
C PHE A 4 -19.07 65.26 -5.51
N ILE A 5 -17.91 65.70 -6.00
CA ILE A 5 -17.29 65.20 -7.21
C ILE A 5 -16.25 64.16 -6.76
N LEU A 6 -16.22 63.01 -7.44
CA LEU A 6 -15.18 61.96 -7.47
C LEU A 6 -15.10 60.97 -6.30
N ALA A 7 -15.67 59.79 -6.52
CA ALA A 7 -14.98 58.52 -6.28
C ALA A 7 -15.72 57.39 -7.04
N PHE A 8 -15.71 57.48 -8.37
CA PHE A 8 -15.62 56.26 -9.17
C PHE A 8 -14.25 55.64 -8.90
N LEU A 9 -14.19 54.30 -8.97
CA LEU A 9 -13.02 53.43 -9.21
C LEU A 9 -12.77 52.41 -8.08
N VAL A 10 -12.51 51.19 -8.55
CA VAL A 10 -11.85 50.08 -7.87
C VAL A 10 -12.76 49.11 -7.11
N LEU A 11 -13.65 48.43 -7.84
CA LEU A 11 -13.94 47.01 -7.56
C LEU A 11 -12.86 46.17 -8.24
N CYS A 12 -11.62 46.27 -7.74
CA CYS A 12 -10.53 45.38 -8.15
C CYS A 12 -10.62 44.11 -7.30
N SER A 13 -10.92 43.01 -8.00
CA SER A 13 -10.41 41.67 -7.76
C SER A 13 -10.04 41.33 -6.31
N GLN A 14 -11.00 40.74 -5.58
CA GLN A 14 -10.64 39.73 -4.58
C GLN A 14 -10.83 38.38 -5.28
N ILE A 15 -9.83 37.98 -6.06
CA ILE A 15 -9.67 36.55 -6.39
C ILE A 15 -9.00 36.00 -5.13
N ASP A 16 -9.79 35.76 -4.09
CA ASP A 16 -9.30 34.99 -2.96
C ASP A 16 -8.94 33.63 -3.55
N ALA A 17 -7.64 33.38 -3.73
CA ALA A 17 -7.13 32.06 -4.00
C ALA A 17 -7.65 31.21 -2.83
N ALA A 18 -8.72 30.46 -3.10
CA ALA A 18 -9.40 29.66 -2.11
C ALA A 18 -8.34 28.78 -1.46
N ASP A 19 -8.07 29.04 -0.19
CA ASP A 19 -7.40 28.10 0.69
C ASP A 19 -8.32 26.89 0.79
N GLU A 20 -8.26 25.99 -0.20
CA GLU A 20 -9.17 24.85 -0.32
C GLU A 20 -8.74 23.70 0.62
N CYS A 21 -8.13 24.04 1.76
CA CYS A 21 -7.96 23.06 2.83
C CYS A 21 -9.26 22.93 3.64
N LYS A 22 -10.06 21.93 3.28
CA LYS A 22 -11.32 21.60 3.95
C LYS A 22 -11.45 20.11 4.19
N ASP A 23 -12.25 19.76 5.18
CA ASP A 23 -12.75 18.39 5.29
C ASP A 23 -13.85 18.19 4.25
N THR A 24 -13.78 17.10 3.50
CA THR A 24 -14.82 16.74 2.52
C THR A 24 -15.88 15.80 3.12
N SER A 25 -15.64 15.30 4.33
CA SER A 25 -16.54 14.40 5.05
C SER A 25 -16.91 14.96 6.43
N ASP A 26 -18.21 15.01 6.74
CA ASP A 26 -18.72 15.35 8.08
C ASP A 26 -18.30 14.34 9.16
N LYS A 27 -17.72 13.20 8.75
CA LYS A 27 -17.26 12.13 9.66
C LYS A 27 -15.84 12.34 10.16
N CYS A 28 -15.11 13.33 9.66
CA CYS A 28 -13.70 13.53 10.00
C CYS A 28 -13.44 13.62 11.49
N SER A 29 -14.28 14.32 12.27
CA SER A 29 -14.14 14.37 13.73
C SER A 29 -14.21 12.99 14.39
N GLY A 30 -15.11 12.12 13.92
CA GLY A 30 -15.23 10.75 14.43
C GLY A 30 -14.09 9.85 13.95
N TRP A 31 -13.71 9.96 12.68
CA TRP A 31 -12.62 9.19 12.09
C TRP A 31 -11.27 9.53 12.72
N ALA A 32 -10.98 10.81 12.93
CA ALA A 32 -9.77 11.26 13.60
C ALA A 32 -9.66 10.72 15.04
N LYS A 33 -10.76 10.75 15.81
CA LYS A 33 -10.83 10.11 17.13
C LYS A 33 -10.56 8.60 17.08
N ASN A 34 -10.93 7.95 15.99
CA ASN A 34 -10.69 6.52 15.74
C ASN A 34 -9.35 6.24 15.03
N GLY A 35 -8.43 7.21 14.98
CA GLY A 35 -7.07 7.03 14.46
C GLY A 35 -6.91 7.17 12.95
N PHE A 36 -7.92 7.66 12.22
CA PHE A 36 -7.84 7.81 10.75
C PHE A 36 -6.61 8.59 10.28
N CYS A 37 -6.29 9.71 10.94
CA CYS A 37 -5.16 10.57 10.57
C CYS A 37 -3.78 9.89 10.72
N THR A 38 -3.67 8.68 11.27
CA THR A 38 -2.39 7.96 11.36
C THR A 38 -2.50 6.50 10.93
N ASN A 39 -3.69 6.07 10.49
CA ASN A 39 -3.93 4.69 10.12
C ASN A 39 -3.20 4.35 8.82
N CYS A 40 -2.30 3.38 8.88
CA CYS A 40 -1.47 2.90 7.77
C CYS A 40 -2.23 2.16 6.67
N PHE A 41 -3.49 1.80 6.92
CA PHE A 41 -4.37 1.25 5.90
C PHE A 41 -4.75 2.30 4.84
N TYR A 42 -4.77 3.59 5.20
CA TYR A 42 -5.07 4.69 4.28
C TYR A 42 -3.80 5.41 3.86
N THR A 43 -3.69 5.69 2.55
CA THR A 43 -2.60 6.52 2.03
C THR A 43 -2.77 7.96 2.46
N CYS A 44 -1.69 8.74 2.36
CA CYS A 44 -1.76 10.17 2.62
C CYS A 44 -2.73 10.90 1.73
N GLU A 45 -2.73 10.59 0.44
CA GLU A 45 -3.70 11.14 -0.50
C GLU A 45 -5.14 10.92 -0.01
N GLN A 46 -5.49 9.73 0.48
CA GLN A 46 -6.82 9.47 1.03
C GLN A 46 -7.09 10.26 2.32
N ARG A 47 -6.10 10.34 3.22
CA ARG A 47 -6.28 11.06 4.49
C ARG A 47 -6.43 12.56 4.28
N GLU A 48 -5.68 13.13 3.35
CA GLU A 48 -5.77 14.53 2.93
C GLU A 48 -7.08 14.78 2.17
N GLN A 49 -7.44 13.93 1.20
CA GLN A 49 -8.68 14.05 0.44
C GLN A 49 -9.92 14.12 1.33
N TYR A 50 -9.99 13.30 2.38
CA TYR A 50 -11.16 13.26 3.26
C TYR A 50 -11.13 14.31 4.35
N CYS A 51 -10.00 14.41 5.05
CA CYS A 51 -9.93 15.10 6.33
C CYS A 51 -8.70 16.01 6.46
N ALA A 52 -8.27 16.68 5.38
CA ALA A 52 -7.10 17.58 5.41
C ALA A 52 -7.15 18.58 6.57
N LYS A 53 -8.30 19.20 6.86
CA LYS A 53 -8.41 20.19 7.93
C LYS A 53 -8.43 19.56 9.31
N THR A 54 -9.28 18.56 9.55
CA THR A 54 -9.38 17.86 10.83
C THR A 54 -8.06 17.15 11.17
N CYS A 55 -7.38 16.59 10.17
CA CYS A 55 -6.06 15.99 10.33
C CYS A 55 -4.94 17.01 10.19
N GLU A 56 -5.18 18.32 10.12
CA GLU A 56 -4.13 19.35 10.09
C GLU A 56 -3.05 19.16 9.01
N TYR A 57 -3.44 18.69 7.82
CA TYR A 57 -2.57 18.54 6.65
C TYR A 57 -2.63 19.74 5.70
N CYS A 58 -3.22 20.86 6.11
CA CYS A 58 -3.20 22.08 5.32
C CYS A 58 -1.77 22.60 5.15
N ALA A 59 -1.56 23.46 4.14
CA ALA A 59 -0.30 24.15 3.97
C ALA A 59 0.13 24.88 5.27
N GLY A 60 1.38 24.68 5.69
CA GLY A 60 1.92 25.26 6.92
C GLY A 60 1.56 24.52 8.22
N GLN A 61 0.83 23.40 8.14
CA GLN A 61 0.56 22.53 9.28
C GLN A 61 1.44 21.28 9.24
N LYS A 62 0.90 20.10 9.58
CA LYS A 62 1.68 18.86 9.59
C LYS A 62 1.73 18.27 8.19
N THR A 63 2.84 17.65 7.85
CA THR A 63 2.96 16.87 6.61
C THR A 63 2.33 15.51 6.80
N CYS A 64 1.58 15.03 5.80
CA CYS A 64 1.17 13.64 5.81
C CYS A 64 2.32 12.73 5.35
N GLU A 65 2.59 11.66 6.10
CA GLU A 65 3.55 10.62 5.70
C GLU A 65 2.86 9.26 5.51
N ASN A 66 3.12 8.59 4.37
CA ASN A 66 2.67 7.23 4.15
C ASN A 66 3.43 6.28 5.08
N CYS A 67 2.74 5.32 5.68
CA CYS A 67 3.43 4.31 6.47
C CYS A 67 4.37 3.49 5.59
N THR A 68 5.63 3.44 5.96
CA THR A 68 6.60 2.56 5.33
C THR A 68 6.44 1.17 5.93
N VAL A 69 5.82 0.27 5.17
CA VAL A 69 5.88 -1.16 5.51
C VAL A 69 7.27 -1.64 5.12
N THR A 70 8.18 -1.65 6.08
CA THR A 70 9.41 -2.41 5.90
C THR A 70 9.04 -3.88 6.00
N THR A 71 8.87 -4.54 4.86
CA THR A 71 8.91 -6.01 4.84
C THR A 71 10.35 -6.41 5.14
N THR A 72 10.68 -6.54 6.42
CA THR A 72 11.86 -7.29 6.79
C THR A 72 11.54 -8.75 6.50
N THR A 73 11.98 -9.25 5.35
CA THR A 73 12.28 -10.67 5.28
C THR A 73 13.33 -10.88 6.38
N PRO A 74 13.06 -11.64 7.46
CA PRO A 74 14.15 -11.97 8.36
C PRO A 74 15.30 -12.52 7.51
N PRO A 75 16.56 -12.16 7.81
CA PRO A 75 17.69 -12.74 7.10
C PRO A 75 17.45 -14.25 7.04
N PRO A 76 17.70 -14.92 5.89
CA PRO A 76 17.45 -16.34 5.76
C PRO A 76 18.15 -17.00 6.92
N SER A 77 17.36 -17.39 7.93
CA SER A 77 17.89 -18.15 9.03
C SER A 77 18.34 -19.42 8.36
N ALA A 78 19.63 -19.73 8.45
CA ALA A 78 20.19 -20.98 7.97
C ALA A 78 19.64 -22.11 8.86
N VAL A 79 18.33 -22.29 8.85
CA VAL A 79 17.67 -23.43 9.45
C VAL A 79 17.97 -24.57 8.51
N THR A 80 18.68 -25.56 9.00
CA THR A 80 18.74 -26.87 8.37
C THR A 80 17.33 -27.46 8.44
N ILE A 81 16.52 -27.16 7.42
CA ILE A 81 15.16 -27.68 7.31
C ILE A 81 15.25 -29.19 7.08
N LYS A 82 14.64 -29.98 7.97
CA LYS A 82 14.46 -31.42 7.77
C LYS A 82 13.47 -31.65 6.62
N CYS A 83 13.62 -32.75 5.90
CA CYS A 83 12.70 -33.18 4.86
C CYS A 83 11.39 -33.71 5.46
N GLU A 84 10.55 -32.79 5.95
CA GLU A 84 9.20 -33.06 6.44
C GLU A 84 8.28 -31.91 6.07
N ASP A 85 6.98 -32.16 6.02
CA ASP A 85 6.00 -31.12 5.73
C ASP A 85 5.71 -30.32 7.01
N TYR A 86 5.73 -29.00 6.89
CA TYR A 86 5.51 -28.06 7.99
C TYR A 86 4.13 -27.39 7.93
N GLY A 87 3.39 -27.58 6.84
CA GLY A 87 2.01 -27.12 6.69
C GLY A 87 1.01 -28.28 6.81
N ASP A 88 -0.06 -28.08 7.59
CA ASP A 88 -1.13 -29.08 7.78
C ASP A 88 -1.86 -29.45 6.48
N PHE A 89 -1.77 -28.60 5.46
CA PHE A 89 -2.53 -28.70 4.22
C PHE A 89 -1.71 -29.19 3.04
N CYS A 90 -0.48 -29.69 3.23
CA CYS A 90 0.41 -30.01 2.11
C CYS A 90 -0.20 -30.98 1.08
N HIS A 91 -0.88 -32.05 1.51
CA HIS A 91 -1.57 -32.95 0.58
C HIS A 91 -2.71 -32.27 -0.20
N ALA A 92 -3.50 -31.42 0.47
CA ALA A 92 -4.58 -30.67 -0.19
C ALA A 92 -4.02 -29.62 -1.15
N TRP A 93 -3.01 -28.86 -0.74
CA TRP A 93 -2.35 -27.85 -1.56
C TRP A 93 -1.64 -28.47 -2.76
N ALA A 94 -0.95 -29.60 -2.59
CA ALA A 94 -0.35 -30.34 -3.70
C ALA A 94 -1.40 -30.78 -4.72
N LYS A 95 -2.56 -31.29 -4.27
CA LYS A 95 -3.71 -31.60 -5.14
C LYS A 95 -4.25 -30.36 -5.87
N ASN A 96 -4.15 -29.18 -5.26
CA ASN A 96 -4.54 -27.89 -5.85
C ASN A 96 -3.40 -27.19 -6.61
N GLY A 97 -2.31 -27.89 -6.92
CA GLY A 97 -1.24 -27.38 -7.79
C GLY A 97 -0.13 -26.57 -7.11
N PHE A 98 -0.12 -26.45 -5.77
CA PHE A 98 0.87 -25.68 -5.02
C PHE A 98 2.32 -26.00 -5.41
N CYS A 99 2.65 -27.29 -5.55
CA CYS A 99 4.02 -27.71 -5.84
C CYS A 99 4.51 -27.14 -7.19
N ASN A 100 3.67 -26.98 -8.20
CA ASN A 100 4.13 -26.53 -9.52
C ASN A 100 3.67 -25.11 -9.88
N ASN A 101 3.17 -24.35 -8.91
CA ASN A 101 2.63 -23.03 -9.16
C ASN A 101 3.74 -21.97 -9.08
N ASP A 102 4.03 -21.31 -10.20
CA ASP A 102 5.04 -20.25 -10.32
C ASP A 102 4.71 -18.98 -9.53
N TRP A 103 3.48 -18.82 -9.04
CA TRP A 103 3.15 -17.79 -8.05
C TRP A 103 3.85 -18.00 -6.71
N TYR A 104 4.19 -19.25 -6.38
CA TYR A 104 4.91 -19.59 -5.15
C TYR A 104 6.37 -19.86 -5.47
N LYS A 105 7.26 -19.02 -4.94
CA LYS A 105 8.69 -19.26 -5.08
C LYS A 105 9.09 -20.58 -4.42
N CYS A 106 10.21 -21.15 -4.85
CA CYS A 106 10.76 -22.37 -4.32
C CYS A 106 11.08 -22.22 -2.84
N SER A 107 11.47 -21.02 -2.41
CA SER A 107 11.62 -20.69 -1.00
C SER A 107 10.36 -21.00 -0.19
N ASP A 108 9.17 -20.64 -0.70
CA ASP A 108 7.90 -20.87 -0.01
C ASP A 108 7.45 -22.33 -0.14
N ARG A 109 7.59 -22.91 -1.33
CA ARG A 109 7.24 -24.31 -1.57
C ARG A 109 8.07 -25.28 -0.72
N ILE A 110 9.38 -25.05 -0.61
CA ILE A 110 10.30 -25.80 0.25
C ILE A 110 10.04 -25.51 1.72
N LYS A 111 9.68 -24.29 2.09
CA LYS A 111 9.39 -23.92 3.48
C LYS A 111 8.19 -24.66 4.05
N TYR A 112 7.13 -24.85 3.27
CA TYR A 112 5.89 -25.45 3.77
C TYR A 112 5.78 -26.94 3.51
N CYS A 113 6.07 -27.41 2.28
CA CYS A 113 5.74 -28.76 1.86
C CYS A 113 6.90 -29.47 1.12
N PRO A 114 8.13 -29.47 1.66
CA PRO A 114 9.27 -30.03 0.95
C PRO A 114 9.13 -31.55 0.76
N LYS A 115 8.48 -32.28 1.67
CA LYS A 115 8.32 -33.73 1.54
C LYS A 115 7.20 -34.08 0.57
N THR A 116 6.01 -33.49 0.74
CA THR A 116 4.87 -33.73 -0.15
C THR A 116 5.18 -33.32 -1.59
N CYS A 117 5.91 -32.22 -1.81
CA CYS A 117 6.28 -31.77 -3.15
C CYS A 117 7.57 -32.40 -3.70
N GLY A 118 8.29 -33.22 -2.91
CA GLY A 118 9.52 -33.88 -3.36
C GLY A 118 10.75 -32.96 -3.47
N TYR A 119 10.83 -31.90 -2.66
CA TYR A 119 11.90 -30.90 -2.67
C TYR A 119 13.06 -31.13 -1.69
N CYS A 120 13.28 -32.37 -1.28
CA CYS A 120 14.25 -32.70 -0.25
C CYS A 120 15.71 -32.83 -0.74
N SER A 121 15.96 -32.53 -2.01
CA SER A 121 17.30 -32.60 -2.60
C SER A 121 17.74 -31.23 -3.13
N PRO A 122 19.02 -30.86 -3.07
CA PRO A 122 19.49 -29.62 -3.69
C PRO A 122 19.05 -29.53 -5.16
N GLY A 123 18.37 -28.44 -5.52
CA GLY A 123 17.94 -28.17 -6.89
C GLY A 123 16.69 -28.90 -7.37
N SER A 124 15.99 -29.67 -6.52
CA SER A 124 14.75 -30.37 -6.89
C SER A 124 13.54 -29.46 -7.10
N CYS A 125 13.56 -28.23 -6.57
CA CYS A 125 12.56 -27.21 -6.86
C CYS A 125 13.08 -26.24 -7.92
N LYS A 126 12.21 -25.87 -8.88
CA LYS A 126 12.48 -24.84 -9.89
C LYS A 126 11.41 -23.75 -9.83
N ASP A 127 11.84 -22.50 -9.74
CA ASP A 127 10.97 -21.35 -10.00
C ASP A 127 10.83 -21.19 -11.50
N GLY A 128 9.60 -21.03 -11.99
CA GLY A 128 9.37 -20.51 -13.33
C GLY A 128 10.09 -19.17 -13.47
N ASN A 129 10.70 -18.94 -14.63
CA ASN A 129 11.43 -17.70 -14.89
C ASN A 129 10.56 -16.49 -14.54
N ALA A 130 10.97 -15.71 -13.53
CA ALA A 130 10.36 -14.41 -13.22
C ALA A 130 10.36 -13.46 -14.43
N ALA A 131 11.16 -13.74 -15.47
CA ALA A 131 11.16 -13.03 -16.74
C ALA A 131 9.89 -13.24 -17.59
N ASN A 132 9.17 -14.37 -17.45
CA ASN A 132 8.03 -14.67 -18.33
C ASN A 132 6.68 -14.23 -17.76
N GLN A 133 6.63 -13.62 -16.57
CA GLN A 133 5.41 -12.98 -16.06
C GLN A 133 5.34 -11.48 -16.43
N PHE A 134 6.45 -10.92 -16.92
CA PHE A 134 6.52 -9.53 -17.41
C PHE A 134 6.49 -9.42 -18.95
N LEU A 135 6.47 -10.54 -19.68
CA LEU A 135 6.59 -10.58 -21.14
C LEU A 135 5.33 -11.14 -21.83
N SER A 136 4.15 -10.61 -21.52
CA SER A 136 2.99 -10.79 -22.41
C SER A 136 2.14 -9.53 -22.57
N LEU A 137 2.75 -8.34 -22.47
CA LEU A 137 2.12 -7.08 -22.90
C LEU A 137 2.74 -6.49 -24.18
N ASP A 138 3.62 -7.24 -24.86
CA ASP A 138 4.23 -6.84 -26.13
C ASP A 138 3.69 -7.61 -27.36
N ASP A 139 2.62 -8.41 -27.21
CA ASP A 139 1.85 -8.90 -28.37
C ASP A 139 0.70 -7.91 -28.65
N LEU A 140 1.08 -6.85 -29.37
CA LEU A 140 0.20 -5.95 -30.14
C LEU A 140 -0.59 -6.73 -31.21
#